data_AF-A0A7H8Q9C5-F1
#
_entry.id   AF-A0A7H8Q9C5-F1
#
_cell.length_a   1.000
_cell.length_b   1.000
_cell.length_c   1.000
_cell.angle_alpha   90.00
_cell.angle_beta   90.00
_cell.angle_gamma   90.00
#
_symmetry.space_group_name_H-M   'P 1'
#
loop_
_entity.id
_entity.type
_entity.pdbx_description
1 polymer ?
#
loop_
_entity_poly.entity_id
_entity_poly.type
_entity_poly.pdbx_seq_one_letter_code
_entity_poly.pdbx_strand_id
1 'polypeptide(L)' 'MKHQISIIDYVEQGSSLYIQLEVRDAETGSQFREEVRFLDDLLYGELVHPEKSPLSESCRTAVIAYLKNHFNR' A
#
# COMPACT_ATOMS: atom_id res chain seq x y z
N MET A 1 10.65 -9.92 -12.70
CA MET A 1 10.58 -10.25 -11.25
C MET A 1 9.22 -9.77 -10.72
N LYS A 2 8.69 -10.30 -9.62
CA LYS A 2 7.37 -9.91 -9.08
C LYS A 2 7.53 -9.05 -7.83
N HIS A 3 6.81 -7.93 -7.75
CA HIS A 3 6.69 -7.16 -6.51
C HIS A 3 6.07 -8.03 -5.41
N GLN A 4 6.46 -7.80 -4.16
CA GLN A 4 5.89 -8.51 -3.01
C GLN A 4 5.22 -7.49 -2.10
N ILE A 5 4.00 -7.82 -1.66
CA ILE A 5 3.17 -6.96 -0.81
C ILE A 5 2.67 -7.86 0.32
N SER A 6 2.94 -7.46 1.55
CA SER A 6 2.53 -8.20 2.75
C SER A 6 1.85 -7.25 3.72
N ILE A 7 0.65 -7.62 4.17
CA ILE A 7 -0.01 -6.95 5.29
C ILE A 7 0.56 -7.53 6.57
N ILE A 8 1.11 -6.66 7.42
CA ILE A 8 1.66 -7.04 8.72
C ILE A 8 0.55 -7.04 9.77
N ASP A 9 -0.22 -5.95 9.82
CA ASP A 9 -1.32 -5.75 10.76
C ASP A 9 -2.27 -4.67 10.21
N TYR A 10 -3.48 -4.58 10.75
CA TYR A 10 -4.44 -3.51 10.45
C TYR A 10 -5.45 -3.30 11.58
N VAL A 11 -5.96 -2.07 11.68
CA VAL A 11 -7.01 -1.70 12.64
C VAL A 11 -8.05 -0.81 11.97
N GLU A 12 -9.33 -1.14 12.21
CA GLU A 12 -10.47 -0.34 11.76
C GLU A 12 -10.98 0.56 12.89
N GLN A 13 -11.21 1.83 12.59
CA GLN A 13 -11.72 2.86 13.51
C GLN A 13 -12.75 3.74 12.79
N GLY A 14 -14.03 3.43 12.96
CA GLY A 14 -15.11 4.13 12.26
C GLY A 14 -15.01 3.92 10.75
N SER A 15 -14.92 5.00 9.97
CA SER A 15 -14.72 4.93 8.52
C SER A 15 -13.24 4.73 8.10
N SER A 16 -12.32 4.79 9.06
CA SER A 16 -10.88 4.70 8.79
C SER A 16 -10.37 3.27 8.98
N LEU A 17 -9.49 2.83 8.09
CA LEU A 17 -8.78 1.55 8.21
C LEU A 17 -7.28 1.83 8.03
N TYR A 18 -6.50 1.58 9.06
CA TYR A 18 -5.05 1.77 9.11
C TYR A 18 -4.36 0.43 8.86
N ILE A 19 -3.41 0.38 7.95
CA ILE A 19 -2.82 -0.87 7.44
C ILE A 19 -1.30 -0.73 7.46
N GLN A 20 -0.64 -1.57 8.24
CA GLN A 20 0.81 -1.69 8.22
C GLN A 20 1.22 -2.67 7.12
N LEU A 21 2.07 -2.22 6.20
CA LEU A 21 2.52 -2.99 5.05
C LEU A 21 4.03 -3.18 5.05
N GLU A 22 4.46 -4.28 4.45
CA GLU A 22 5.81 -4.46 3.92
C GLU A 22 5.74 -4.69 2.41
N VAL A 23 6.49 -3.89 1.66
CA VAL A 23 6.51 -3.93 0.19
C VAL A 23 7.94 -4.08 -0.29
N ARG A 24 8.17 -5.08 -1.14
CA ARG A 24 9.41 -5.24 -1.90
C ARG A 24 9.17 -4.87 -3.35
N ASP A 25 9.83 -3.81 -3.79
CA ASP A 25 9.82 -3.37 -5.16
C ASP A 25 10.84 -4.17 -5.98
N ALA A 26 10.34 -4.98 -6.91
CA ALA A 26 11.15 -5.82 -7.76
C ALA A 26 11.93 -5.06 -8.84
N GLU A 27 11.54 -3.82 -9.15
CA GLU A 27 12.25 -2.99 -10.13
C GLU A 27 13.46 -2.30 -9.52
N THR A 28 13.28 -1.69 -8.35
CA THR A 28 14.37 -0.98 -7.65
C THR A 28 15.18 -1.89 -6.73
N GLY A 29 14.64 -3.06 -6.36
CA GLY A 29 15.21 -3.95 -5.35
C GLY A 29 14.98 -3.47 -3.91
N SER A 30 14.29 -2.33 -3.73
CA SER A 30 14.06 -1.70 -2.43
C SER A 30 12.97 -2.40 -1.62
N GLN A 31 13.03 -2.24 -0.31
CA GLN A 31 12.03 -2.75 0.63
C GLN A 31 11.60 -1.62 1.56
N PHE A 32 10.28 -1.48 1.72
CA PHE A 32 9.66 -0.44 2.54
C PHE A 32 8.69 -1.08 3.51
N ARG A 33 8.66 -0.55 4.74
CA ARG A 33 7.69 -0.94 5.76
C ARG A 33 7.02 0.32 6.29
N GLU A 34 5.78 0.55 5.88
CA GLU A 34 5.06 1.80 6.10
C GLU A 34 3.57 1.55 6.35
N GLU A 35 2.90 2.57 6.89
CA GLU A 35 1.45 2.59 7.05
C GLU A 35 0.77 3.27 5.85
N VAL A 36 -0.36 2.69 5.44
CA VAL A 36 -1.34 3.36 4.58
C VAL A 36 -2.70 3.33 5.27
N ARG A 37 -3.61 4.22 4.87
CA ARG A 37 -4.96 4.26 5.44
C ARG A 37 -6.02 4.41 4.37
N PHE A 38 -7.14 3.73 4.57
CA PHE A 38 -8.39 4.12 3.93
C PHE A 38 -9.12 5.11 4.83
N LEU A 39 -9.72 6.13 4.20
CA LEU A 39 -10.78 6.95 4.78
C LEU A 39 -11.97 6.80 3.82
N ASP A 40 -13.00 6.09 4.26
CA ASP A 40 -14.02 5.53 3.36
C ASP A 40 -13.33 4.74 2.22
N ASP A 41 -13.61 5.03 0.95
CA ASP A 41 -13.03 4.32 -0.21
C ASP A 41 -11.71 4.94 -0.70
N LEU A 42 -11.24 6.01 -0.04
CA LEU A 42 -10.06 6.76 -0.46
C LEU A 42 -8.82 6.25 0.27
N LEU A 43 -7.83 5.79 -0.50
CA LEU A 43 -6.57 5.24 -0.01
C LEU A 43 -5.49 6.32 0.03
N TYR A 44 -4.88 6.51 1.20
CA TYR A 44 -3.84 7.49 1.49
C TYR A 44 -2.59 6.84 2.08
N GLY A 45 -1.45 7.49 1.91
CA GLY A 45 -0.16 7.06 2.45
C GLY A 45 0.96 7.34 1.46
N GLU A 46 2.19 7.39 1.93
CA GLU A 46 3.33 7.72 1.07
C GLU A 46 3.53 6.68 -0.03
N LEU A 47 3.44 5.38 0.31
CA LEU A 47 3.58 4.28 -0.65
C LEU A 47 2.61 4.36 -1.84
N VAL A 48 1.43 4.96 -1.67
CA VAL A 48 0.39 5.05 -2.70
C VAL A 48 0.29 6.43 -3.34
N HIS A 49 1.01 7.42 -2.80
CA HIS A 49 0.96 8.80 -3.29
C HIS A 49 1.55 8.90 -4.72
N PRO A 50 0.88 9.58 -5.67
CA PRO A 50 1.32 9.62 -7.06
C PRO A 50 2.71 10.23 -7.25
N GLU A 51 3.05 11.26 -6.46
CA GLU A 51 4.30 12.02 -6.62
C GLU A 51 5.34 11.79 -5.51
N LYS A 52 4.94 11.19 -4.39
CA LYS A 52 5.79 11.05 -3.19
C LYS A 52 6.18 9.62 -2.90
N SER A 53 5.56 8.66 -3.59
CA SER A 53 5.88 7.26 -3.37
C SER A 53 7.33 6.98 -3.72
N PRO A 54 8.07 6.31 -2.83
CA PRO A 54 9.43 5.86 -3.13
C PRO A 54 9.43 4.58 -4.00
N LEU A 55 8.25 4.01 -4.26
CA LEU A 55 8.09 2.84 -5.12
C LEU A 55 8.15 3.23 -6.59
N SER A 56 8.59 2.31 -7.44
CA SER A 56 8.36 2.43 -8.87
C SER A 56 6.85 2.52 -9.19
N GLU A 57 6.51 3.09 -10.35
CA GLU A 57 5.12 3.29 -10.75
C GLU A 57 4.33 1.97 -10.82
N SER A 58 4.95 0.90 -11.32
CA SER A 58 4.34 -0.43 -11.41
C SER A 58 4.10 -1.03 -10.03
N CYS A 59 5.07 -0.89 -9.11
CA CYS A 59 4.94 -1.39 -7.75
C CYS A 59 3.85 -0.62 -6.98
N ARG A 60 3.81 0.71 -7.12
CA ARG A 60 2.77 1.56 -6.53
C ARG A 60 1.38 1.15 -7.03
N THR A 61 1.23 0.93 -8.34
CA THR A 61 -0.03 0.50 -8.93
C THR A 61 -0.46 -0.88 -8.42
N ALA A 62 0.50 -1.80 -8.28
CA ALA A 62 0.25 -3.14 -7.71
C ALA A 62 -0.20 -3.08 -6.24
N VAL A 63 0.42 -2.21 -5.43
CA VAL A 63 0.02 -1.98 -4.02
C VAL A 63 -1.41 -1.46 -3.95
N ILE A 64 -1.76 -0.44 -4.73
CA ILE A 64 -3.11 0.14 -4.74
C ILE A 64 -4.14 -0.92 -5.13
N ALA A 65 -3.89 -1.67 -6.22
CA ALA A 65 -4.81 -2.70 -6.70
C ALA A 65 -4.99 -3.83 -5.68
N TYR A 66 -3.88 -4.27 -5.06
CA TYR A 66 -3.90 -5.31 -4.03
C TYR A 66 -4.75 -4.90 -2.83
N LEU A 67 -4.54 -3.69 -2.29
CA LEU A 67 -5.24 -3.23 -1.08
C LEU A 67 -6.73 -3.02 -1.34
N LYS A 68 -7.09 -2.40 -2.46
CA LYS A 68 -8.49 -2.23 -2.88
C LYS A 68 -9.22 -3.56 -2.99
N ASN A 69 -8.60 -4.53 -3.66
CA ASN A 69 -9.16 -5.87 -3.78
C ASN A 69 -9.22 -6.63 -2.44
N HIS A 70 -8.19 -6.50 -1.59
CA HIS A 70 -8.13 -7.21 -0.31
C HIS A 70 -9.18 -6.73 0.70
N PHE A 71 -9.38 -5.41 0.79
CA PHE A 71 -10.32 -4.80 1.73
C PHE A 71 -11.69 -4.48 1.12
N ASN A 72 -11.90 -4.79 -0.16
CA ASN A 72 -13.13 -4.53 -0.91
C ASN A 72 -13.55 -3.04 -0.83
N ARG A 73 -12.61 -2.16 -1.16
CA ARG A 73 -12.74 -0.69 -1.21
C ARG A 73 -12.14 -0.12 -2.50
#